data_AF-A0A099T723-F1
#
_entry.id   AF-A0A099T723-F1
#
_cell.length_a   1.000
_cell.length_b   1.000
_cell.length_c   1.000
_cell.angle_alpha   90.00
_cell.angle_beta   90.00
_cell.angle_gamma   90.00
#
_symmetry.space_group_name_H-M   'P 1'
#
loop_
_entity.id
_entity.type
_entity.pdbx_description
1 polymer ?
#
loop_
_entity_poly.entity_id
_entity_poly.type
_entity_poly.pdbx_seq_one_letter_code
_entity_poly.pdbx_strand_id
1 'polypeptide(L)'
;MSVLTQPPTMGDILKYELNPNLTRETVTLLAGSSYPVGAVLGRITTSGKYKLSTSSGSDGAQTAAAVLLYATDATAADQKAIVIVRGPAIVSRAALVFDASVDDTAKTAAKHAQLIALGIIPRDPA
;
A
#
# COMPACT_ATOMS: atom_id res chain seq x y z
N MET A 1 -25.41 12.19 21.39
CA MET A 1 -25.35 12.16 19.91
C MET A 1 -24.46 11.01 19.51
N SER A 2 -24.91 10.13 18.62
CA SER A 2 -24.06 9.09 18.01
C SER A 2 -23.16 9.73 16.95
N VAL A 3 -21.85 9.53 17.07
CA VAL A 3 -20.87 9.97 16.07
C VAL A 3 -20.91 9.01 14.89
N LEU A 4 -21.02 9.54 13.66
CA LEU A 4 -20.86 8.77 12.44
C LEU A 4 -19.42 8.93 11.95
N THR A 5 -18.69 7.82 11.80
CA THR A 5 -17.33 7.81 11.28
C THR A 5 -17.32 7.34 9.83
N GLN A 6 -16.77 8.15 8.94
CA GLN A 6 -16.57 7.75 7.55
C GLN A 6 -15.23 7.00 7.42
N PRO A 7 -15.22 5.79 6.84
CA PRO A 7 -13.99 5.07 6.58
C PRO A 7 -13.16 5.74 5.46
N PRO A 8 -11.83 5.57 5.45
CA PRO A 8 -10.98 6.08 4.37
C PRO A 8 -11.38 5.54 3.01
N THR A 9 -11.24 6.38 1.99
CA THR A 9 -11.62 6.11 0.60
C THR A 9 -10.42 6.24 -0.34
N MET A 10 -10.58 5.79 -1.59
CA MET A 10 -9.52 5.92 -2.60
C MET A 10 -9.05 7.38 -2.80
N GLY A 11 -9.94 8.37 -2.66
CA GLY A 11 -9.59 9.79 -2.83
C GLY A 11 -8.69 10.33 -1.72
N ASP A 12 -8.67 9.68 -0.55
CA ASP A 12 -7.79 10.06 0.56
C ASP A 12 -6.34 9.71 0.25
N ILE A 13 -6.11 8.59 -0.43
CA ILE A 13 -4.78 8.11 -0.81
C ILE A 13 -4.32 8.60 -2.18
N LEU A 14 -5.10 8.41 -3.24
CA LEU A 14 -4.67 8.68 -4.62
C LEU A 14 -4.94 10.14 -4.98
N LYS A 15 -3.89 10.90 -5.31
CA LYS A 15 -3.97 12.32 -5.69
C LYS A 15 -3.80 12.53 -7.19
N TYR A 16 -3.01 11.68 -7.82
CA TYR A 16 -2.82 11.69 -9.27
C TYR A 16 -2.34 10.33 -9.75
N GLU A 17 -2.76 9.93 -10.93
CA GLU A 17 -2.09 8.88 -11.70
C GLU A 17 -2.20 9.20 -13.19
N LEU A 18 -1.23 8.75 -13.97
CA LEU A 18 -1.21 8.98 -15.40
C LEU A 18 -2.36 8.26 -16.13
N ASN A 19 -2.54 6.96 -15.87
CA ASN A 19 -3.59 6.16 -16.47
C ASN A 19 -3.85 4.90 -15.62
N PRO A 20 -5.10 4.66 -15.14
CA PRO A 20 -5.44 3.48 -14.36
C PRO A 20 -5.07 2.14 -15.00
N ASN A 21 -5.16 2.02 -16.33
CA ASN A 21 -4.82 0.80 -17.06
C ASN A 21 -3.31 0.52 -17.11
N LEU A 22 -2.50 1.55 -16.87
CA LEU A 22 -1.05 1.45 -16.84
C LEU A 22 -0.54 1.26 -15.41
N THR A 23 -1.04 2.04 -14.45
CA THR A 23 -0.49 2.13 -13.08
C THR A 23 -1.01 1.04 -12.14
N ARG A 24 -2.23 0.55 -12.37
CA ARG A 24 -2.92 -0.35 -11.45
C ARG A 24 -2.80 -1.81 -11.88
N GLU A 25 -2.80 -2.71 -10.90
CA GLU A 25 -2.94 -4.15 -11.10
C GLU A 25 -3.88 -4.79 -10.09
N THR A 26 -4.51 -5.89 -10.51
CA THR A 26 -5.20 -6.80 -9.61
C THR A 26 -4.21 -7.83 -9.08
N VAL A 27 -3.90 -7.76 -7.80
CA VAL A 27 -2.97 -8.67 -7.11
C VAL A 27 -3.71 -9.57 -6.12
N THR A 28 -3.04 -10.60 -5.63
CA THR A 28 -3.55 -11.46 -4.55
C THR A 28 -2.91 -11.05 -3.22
N LEU A 29 -3.72 -10.69 -2.24
CA LEU A 29 -3.30 -10.44 -0.86
C LEU A 29 -3.21 -11.77 -0.10
N LEU A 30 -2.18 -11.90 0.75
CA LEU A 30 -2.00 -13.05 1.62
C LEU A 30 -3.09 -13.07 2.70
N ALA A 31 -3.67 -14.25 2.92
CA ALA A 31 -4.62 -14.49 4.01
C ALA A 31 -4.04 -14.17 5.40
N GLY A 32 -4.93 -13.85 6.36
CA GLY A 32 -4.60 -13.66 7.78
C GLY A 32 -4.56 -12.20 8.24
N SER A 33 -4.97 -11.23 7.41
CA SER A 33 -5.02 -9.81 7.80
C SER A 33 -6.07 -9.04 7.01
N SER A 34 -6.60 -7.98 7.62
CA SER A 34 -7.41 -6.97 6.93
C SER A 34 -6.52 -5.80 6.55
N TYR A 35 -6.56 -5.41 5.27
CA TYR A 35 -5.67 -4.41 4.71
C TYR A 35 -6.43 -3.08 4.49
N PRO A 36 -6.03 -1.99 5.16
CA PRO A 36 -6.69 -0.69 4.99
C PRO A 36 -6.30 -0.02 3.67
N VAL A 37 -7.10 0.95 3.22
CA VAL A 37 -6.74 1.84 2.11
C VAL A 37 -5.39 2.51 2.42
N GLY A 38 -4.51 2.60 1.41
CA GLY A 38 -3.19 3.20 1.57
C GLY A 38 -2.15 2.26 2.19
N ALA A 39 -2.49 1.00 2.45
CA ALA A 39 -1.52 0.00 2.90
C ALA A 39 -0.34 -0.12 1.93
N VAL A 40 0.87 0.01 2.46
CA VAL A 40 2.12 -0.20 1.73
C VAL A 40 2.45 -1.69 1.73
N LEU A 41 2.39 -2.28 0.54
CA LEU A 41 2.50 -3.72 0.36
C LEU A 41 3.85 -4.10 -0.22
N GLY A 42 4.37 -5.24 0.23
CA GLY A 42 5.50 -5.93 -0.38
C GLY A 42 5.05 -7.23 -1.03
N ARG A 43 5.78 -7.64 -2.07
CA ARG A 43 5.53 -8.90 -2.77
C ARG A 43 6.40 -10.00 -2.20
N ILE A 44 5.77 -11.10 -1.79
CA ILE A 44 6.47 -12.32 -1.40
C ILE A 44 7.05 -12.96 -2.65
N THR A 45 8.35 -13.17 -2.70
CA THR A 45 9.05 -13.66 -3.90
C THR A 45 8.58 -15.05 -4.30
N THR A 46 8.41 -15.95 -3.33
CA THR A 46 8.07 -17.37 -3.59
C THR A 46 6.64 -17.54 -4.09
N SER A 47 5.66 -16.86 -3.46
CA SER A 47 4.24 -17.05 -3.77
C SER A 47 3.69 -16.01 -4.76
N GLY A 48 4.38 -14.88 -4.92
CA GLY A 48 3.89 -13.73 -5.67
C GLY A 48 2.75 -12.97 -5.00
N LYS A 49 2.30 -13.39 -3.81
CA LYS A 49 1.25 -12.72 -3.04
C LYS A 49 1.79 -11.47 -2.36
N TYR A 50 0.88 -10.58 -1.98
CA TYR A 50 1.20 -9.33 -1.34
C TYR A 50 0.78 -9.34 0.13
N LYS A 51 1.62 -8.76 0.99
CA LYS A 51 1.33 -8.52 2.42
C LYS A 51 1.85 -7.14 2.81
N LEU A 52 1.58 -6.68 4.03
CA LEU A 52 2.15 -5.44 4.55
C LEU A 52 3.67 -5.51 4.49
N SER A 53 4.27 -4.42 4.03
CA SER A 53 5.71 -4.38 3.82
C SER A 53 6.45 -4.12 5.12
N THR A 54 7.03 -5.17 5.70
CA THR A 54 7.77 -5.12 6.97
C THR A 54 9.09 -4.35 6.82
N SER A 55 9.65 -3.82 7.91
CA SER A 55 10.93 -3.10 7.87
C SER A 55 12.13 -4.01 7.54
N SER A 56 12.01 -5.29 7.87
CA SER A 56 13.01 -6.33 7.63
C SER A 56 12.32 -7.65 7.29
N GLY A 57 13.08 -8.59 6.73
CA GLY A 57 12.57 -9.88 6.28
C GLY A 57 13.49 -10.51 5.25
N SER A 58 13.18 -11.73 4.85
CA SER A 58 13.90 -12.50 3.83
C SER A 58 12.97 -13.08 2.75
N ASP A 59 11.66 -12.84 2.86
CA ASP A 59 10.64 -13.35 1.94
C ASP A 59 10.40 -12.45 0.72
N GLY A 60 11.02 -11.28 0.68
CA GLY A 60 10.88 -10.26 -0.36
C GLY A 60 9.84 -9.19 -0.04
N ALA A 61 8.94 -9.45 0.92
CA ALA A 61 7.89 -8.50 1.28
C ALA A 61 8.42 -7.29 2.06
N GLN A 62 9.66 -7.33 2.56
CA GLN A 62 10.30 -6.18 3.20
C GLN A 62 10.59 -5.01 2.25
N THR A 63 10.47 -5.22 0.93
CA THR A 63 10.58 -4.14 -0.07
C THR A 63 9.18 -3.71 -0.50
N ALA A 64 8.88 -2.42 -0.36
CA ALA A 64 7.61 -1.85 -0.83
C ALA A 64 7.52 -1.99 -2.35
N ALA A 65 6.42 -2.60 -2.80
CA ALA A 65 6.15 -2.93 -4.20
C ALA A 65 4.81 -2.38 -4.69
N ALA A 66 3.89 -2.01 -3.80
CA ALA A 66 2.58 -1.48 -4.19
C ALA A 66 1.90 -0.66 -3.08
N VAL A 67 0.88 0.10 -3.46
CA VAL A 67 -0.04 0.80 -2.54
C VAL A 67 -1.48 0.36 -2.80
N LEU A 68 -2.19 -0.01 -1.74
CA LEU A 68 -3.58 -0.48 -1.82
C LEU A 68 -4.59 0.65 -2.03
N LEU A 69 -5.49 0.51 -3.01
CA LEU A 69 -6.51 1.54 -3.31
C LEU A 69 -7.82 1.38 -2.54
N TYR A 70 -8.20 0.14 -2.22
CA TYR A 70 -9.47 -0.17 -1.56
C TYR A 70 -9.22 -1.10 -0.38
N ALA A 71 -9.84 -0.82 0.77
CA ALA A 71 -9.75 -1.70 1.93
C ALA A 71 -10.22 -3.10 1.55
N THR A 72 -9.42 -4.10 1.89
CA THR A 72 -9.67 -5.49 1.51
C THR A 72 -9.44 -6.39 2.72
N ASP A 73 -10.48 -7.09 3.14
CA ASP A 73 -10.40 -8.04 4.25
C ASP A 73 -9.97 -9.42 3.74
N ALA A 74 -8.70 -9.80 3.97
CA ALA A 74 -8.18 -11.11 3.67
C ALA A 74 -7.98 -11.95 4.94
N THR A 75 -8.75 -11.73 6.01
CA THR A 75 -8.59 -12.48 7.26
C THR A 75 -8.81 -13.99 7.09
N ALA A 76 -9.83 -14.39 6.33
CA ALA A 76 -10.21 -15.81 6.19
C ALA A 76 -9.55 -16.54 5.02
N ALA A 77 -9.18 -15.83 3.95
CA ALA A 77 -8.61 -16.40 2.73
C ALA A 77 -7.87 -15.35 1.92
N ASP A 78 -7.05 -15.78 0.97
CA ASP A 78 -6.41 -14.85 0.02
C ASP A 78 -7.48 -14.07 -0.75
N GLN A 79 -7.26 -12.76 -0.93
CA GLN A 79 -8.22 -11.90 -1.62
C GLN A 79 -7.60 -11.17 -2.80
N LYS A 80 -8.43 -10.88 -3.80
CA LYS A 80 -8.04 -10.02 -4.92
C LYS A 80 -8.19 -8.56 -4.50
N ALA A 81 -7.19 -7.76 -4.82
CA ALA A 81 -7.18 -6.34 -4.51
C ALA A 81 -6.59 -5.52 -5.66
N ILE A 82 -7.08 -4.29 -5.80
CA ILE A 82 -6.55 -3.33 -6.78
C ILE A 82 -5.51 -2.46 -6.08
N VAL A 83 -4.31 -2.46 -6.64
CA VAL A 83 -3.16 -1.73 -6.09
C VAL A 83 -2.52 -0.88 -7.17
N ILE A 84 -1.83 0.19 -6.79
CA ILE A 84 -0.87 0.89 -7.65
C ILE A 84 0.46 0.19 -7.52
N VAL A 85 1.00 -0.33 -8.62
CA VAL A 85 2.31 -1.00 -8.64
C VAL A 85 3.40 -0.17 -9.32
N ARG A 86 3.00 0.88 -10.05
CA ARG A 86 3.91 1.71 -10.84
C ARG A 86 3.31 3.08 -11.14
N GLY A 87 4.20 4.04 -11.38
CA GLY A 87 3.87 5.40 -11.74
C GLY A 87 3.90 5.70 -13.24
N PRO A 88 3.71 6.98 -13.60
CA PRO A 88 3.65 8.13 -12.69
C PRO A 88 2.36 8.19 -11.86
N ALA A 89 2.50 8.21 -10.53
CA ALA A 89 1.39 8.37 -9.59
C ALA A 89 1.82 9.21 -8.38
N ILE A 90 0.91 10.01 -7.83
CA ILE A 90 1.10 10.77 -6.59
C ILE A 90 0.10 10.26 -5.56
N VAL A 91 0.62 9.91 -4.38
CA VAL A 91 -0.18 9.46 -3.23
C VAL A 91 0.00 10.42 -2.06
N SER A 92 -1.01 10.51 -1.21
CA SER A 92 -0.94 11.24 0.05
C SER A 92 0.01 10.54 1.01
N ARG A 93 1.05 11.23 1.45
CA ARG A 93 1.99 10.72 2.44
C ARG A 93 1.31 10.43 3.78
N ALA A 94 0.38 11.30 4.19
CA ALA A 94 -0.34 11.17 5.45
C ALA A 94 -1.37 10.03 5.47
N ALA A 95 -1.81 9.56 4.30
CA ALA A 95 -2.77 8.46 4.17
C ALA A 95 -2.09 7.09 3.96
N LEU A 96 -0.75 7.03 3.90
CA LEU A 96 -0.03 5.76 3.81
C LEU A 96 -0.11 5.02 5.14
N VAL A 97 -0.44 3.73 5.08
CA VAL A 97 -0.47 2.85 6.24
C VAL A 97 0.67 1.84 6.11
N PHE A 98 1.50 1.77 7.13
CA PHE A 98 2.66 0.88 7.15
C PHE A 98 2.43 -0.33 8.05
N ASP A 99 3.26 -1.36 7.85
CA ASP A 99 3.39 -2.45 8.81
C ASP A 99 3.84 -1.93 10.17
N ALA A 100 3.42 -2.60 11.26
CA ALA A 100 3.77 -2.20 12.62
C ALA A 100 5.30 -2.16 12.88
N SER A 101 6.10 -2.89 12.11
CA SER A 101 7.57 -2.84 12.20
C SER A 101 8.20 -1.55 11.64
N VAL A 102 7.46 -0.79 10.84
CA VAL A 102 7.86 0.52 10.30
C VAL A 102 7.34 1.60 11.26
N ASP A 103 8.04 1.76 12.37
CA ASP A 103 7.64 2.57 13.53
C ASP A 103 8.50 3.82 13.76
N ASP A 104 9.52 4.03 12.91
CA ASP A 104 10.41 5.19 12.98
C ASP A 104 10.52 5.94 11.65
N THR A 105 11.07 7.15 11.71
CA THR A 105 11.20 8.05 10.57
C THR A 105 12.17 7.53 9.50
N ALA A 106 13.24 6.81 9.90
CA ALA A 106 14.21 6.26 8.96
C ALA A 106 13.61 5.10 8.16
N LYS A 107 12.88 4.21 8.82
CA LYS A 107 12.14 3.11 8.17
C LYS A 107 11.05 3.64 7.25
N THR A 108 10.31 4.67 7.70
CA THR A 108 9.28 5.31 6.87
C THR A 108 9.90 5.97 5.63
N ALA A 109 11.02 6.68 5.78
CA ALA A 109 11.76 7.26 4.67
C ALA A 109 12.26 6.19 3.68
N ALA A 110 12.70 5.02 4.17
CA ALA A 110 13.10 3.91 3.32
C ALA A 110 11.93 3.39 2.47
N LYS A 111 10.73 3.26 3.05
CA LYS A 111 9.52 2.87 2.29
C LYS A 111 9.14 3.92 1.24
N HIS A 112 9.23 5.20 1.57
CA HIS A 112 9.01 6.26 0.59
C HIS A 112 10.00 6.19 -0.58
N ALA A 113 11.29 5.97 -0.31
CA ALA A 113 12.30 5.84 -1.36
C ALA A 113 12.02 4.63 -2.28
N GLN A 114 11.59 3.50 -1.72
CA GLN A 114 11.19 2.32 -2.48
C GLN A 114 9.98 2.59 -3.38
N LEU A 115 8.95 3.29 -2.88
CA LEU A 115 7.79 3.69 -3.70
C LEU A 115 8.18 4.68 -4.82
N ILE A 116 9.05 5.65 -4.51
CA ILE A 116 9.55 6.62 -5.49
C ILE A 116 10.29 5.92 -6.62
N ALA A 117 11.07 4.88 -6.33
CA ALA A 117 11.75 4.08 -7.36
C ALA A 117 10.77 3.38 -8.33
N LEU A 118 9.52 3.14 -7.92
CA LEU A 118 8.44 2.62 -8.76
C LEU A 118 7.66 3.73 -9.49
N GLY A 119 8.01 4.99 -9.29
CA GLY A 119 7.27 6.15 -9.81
C GLY A 119 6.02 6.52 -8.99
N ILE A 120 5.83 5.92 -7.81
CA ILE A 120 4.74 6.24 -6.87
C ILE A 120 5.28 7.25 -5.87
N ILE A 121 4.85 8.50 -5.96
CA ILE A 121 5.47 9.63 -5.25
C ILE A 121 4.60 10.04 -4.05
N PRO A 122 5.04 9.81 -2.80
CA PRO A 122 4.35 10.31 -1.62
C PRO A 122 4.57 11.83 -1.46
N ARG A 123 3.48 12.60 -1.45
CA ARG A 123 3.48 14.05 -1.24
C ARG A 123 2.68 14.41 0.01
N ASP A 124 3.11 15.45 0.71
CA ASP A 124 2.24 16.07 1.69
C ASP A 124 1.07 16.75 0.96
N PRO A 125 -0.14 16.77 1.55
CA PRO A 125 -1.22 17.58 1.02
C PRO A 125 -0.79 19.05 1.02
N ALA A 126 -1.10 19.76 -0.07
CA ALA A 126 -0.97 21.22 -0.14
C ALA A 126 -2.08 21.89 0.68
#